data_AF-A0A6G2DGC2-F1
#
_entry.id   AF-A0A6G2DGC2-F1
#
_cell.length_a   1.000
_cell.length_b   1.000
_cell.length_c   1.000
_cell.angle_alpha   90.00
_cell.angle_beta   90.00
_cell.angle_gamma   90.00
#
_symmetry.space_group_name_H-M   'P 1'
#
loop_
_entity.id
_entity.type
_entity.pdbx_description
1 polymer ?
#
loop_
_entity_poly.entity_id
_entity_poly.type
_entity_poly.pdbx_seq_one_letter_code
_entity_poly.pdbx_strand_id
1 'polypeptide(L)'
;APDLVQRNADNTLSEEYVHYFEKQLPKIGNVYYNFNELITDMQKTPNGEFKLGADLNAVNVPTPNKSYVTAKFTGKLYSEG
;
A
#
# COMPACT_ATOMS: atom_id res chain seq x y z
N ALA A 1 -16.08 24.95 -16.86
CA ALA A 1 -14.79 24.40 -16.40
C ALA A 1 -13.87 24.32 -17.61
N PRO A 2 -12.57 24.61 -17.52
CA PRO A 2 -11.70 24.42 -18.67
C PRO A 2 -11.38 22.92 -18.80
N ASP A 3 -11.70 22.32 -19.95
CA ASP A 3 -11.25 20.97 -20.29
C ASP A 3 -9.74 21.01 -20.54
N LEU A 4 -8.99 20.29 -19.70
CA LEU A 4 -7.55 20.14 -19.84
C LEU A 4 -7.28 19.15 -20.99
N VAL A 5 -7.08 19.69 -22.19
CA VAL A 5 -6.66 18.89 -23.37
C VAL A 5 -5.13 18.90 -23.45
N GLN A 6 -4.52 17.73 -23.28
CA GLN A 6 -3.08 17.53 -23.42
C GLN A 6 -2.76 17.21 -24.89
N ARG A 7 -1.96 18.04 -25.56
CA ARG A 7 -1.48 17.77 -26.93
C ARG A 7 -0.06 17.23 -26.88
N ASN A 8 0.15 16.04 -27.43
CA ASN A 8 1.49 15.54 -27.75
C ASN A 8 2.01 16.20 -29.04
N ALA A 9 3.34 16.18 -29.23
CA ALA A 9 4.03 16.85 -30.34
C ALA A 9 3.64 16.34 -31.75
N ASP A 10 2.87 15.24 -31.83
CA ASP A 10 2.35 14.64 -33.06
C ASP A 10 0.88 14.99 -33.37
N ASN A 11 0.27 15.87 -32.56
CA ASN A 11 -1.09 16.38 -32.76
C ASN A 11 -2.17 15.27 -32.77
N THR A 12 -1.90 14.10 -32.19
CA THR A 12 -2.90 13.05 -31.96
C THR A 12 -3.49 13.19 -30.57
N LEU A 13 -4.83 13.25 -30.48
CA LEU A 13 -5.56 13.25 -29.22
C LEU A 13 -5.55 11.81 -28.68
N SER A 14 -4.72 11.53 -27.68
CA SER A 14 -4.74 10.28 -26.95
C SER A 14 -5.79 10.40 -25.84
N GLU A 15 -6.97 9.80 -26.03
CA GLU A 15 -8.04 9.77 -25.01
C GLU A 15 -7.73 8.79 -23.85
N GLU A 16 -6.63 8.03 -23.93
CA GLU A 16 -6.18 7.15 -22.87
C GLU A 16 -5.29 7.90 -21.87
N TYR A 17 -5.90 8.35 -20.78
CA TYR A 17 -5.17 8.71 -19.58
C TYR A 17 -4.52 7.43 -19.01
N VAL A 18 -3.24 7.21 -19.32
CA VAL A 18 -2.45 6.13 -18.72
C VAL A 18 -2.12 6.54 -17.29
N HIS A 19 -2.91 6.06 -16.33
CA HIS A 19 -2.52 6.11 -14.93
C HIS A 19 -1.33 5.16 -14.72
N TYR A 20 -0.12 5.68 -14.59
CA TYR A 20 0.96 4.95 -13.94
C TYR A 20 0.66 4.92 -12.44
N PHE A 21 -0.10 3.93 -12.00
CA PHE A 21 -0.07 3.53 -10.60
C PHE A 21 1.15 2.63 -10.43
N GLU A 22 2.08 3.02 -9.56
CA GLU A 22 3.16 2.13 -9.14
C GLU A 22 2.55 0.81 -8.68
N LYS A 23 2.97 -0.29 -9.30
CA LYS A 23 2.54 -1.63 -8.90
C LYS A 23 3.02 -1.85 -7.47
N GLN A 24 2.08 -2.09 -6.55
CA GLN A 24 2.41 -2.40 -5.16
C GLN A 24 3.35 -3.62 -5.15
N LEU A 25 4.56 -3.42 -4.61
CA LEU A 25 5.52 -4.50 -4.43
C LEU A 25 4.89 -5.52 -3.47
N PRO A 26 4.74 -6.80 -3.87
CA PRO A 26 4.26 -7.82 -2.96
C PRO A 26 5.27 -8.01 -1.82
N LYS A 27 4.81 -8.42 -0.64
CA LYS A 27 5.72 -8.82 0.42
C LYS A 27 6.70 -9.92 -0.04
N ILE A 28 7.94 -9.86 0.47
CA ILE A 28 8.98 -10.86 0.21
C ILE A 28 9.28 -11.57 1.55
N GLY A 29 8.83 -12.80 1.70
CA GLY A 29 8.87 -13.50 2.99
C GLY A 29 8.04 -12.77 4.05
N ASN A 30 8.69 -12.34 5.14
CA ASN A 30 8.07 -11.53 6.20
C ASN A 30 8.39 -10.02 6.08
N VAL A 31 8.89 -9.58 4.92
CA VAL A 31 9.20 -8.17 4.62
C VAL A 31 8.04 -7.55 3.84
N TYR A 32 7.39 -6.53 4.40
CA TYR A 32 6.18 -5.91 3.89
C TYR A 32 6.48 -4.55 3.25
N TYR A 33 5.98 -4.36 2.02
CA TYR A 33 6.02 -3.08 1.27
C TYR A 33 4.63 -2.46 1.14
N ASN A 34 3.62 -3.10 1.72
CA ASN A 34 2.23 -2.68 1.66
C ASN A 34 1.56 -2.75 3.04
N PHE A 35 0.92 -1.66 3.45
CA PHE A 35 0.26 -1.59 4.75
C PHE A 35 -0.90 -2.56 4.90
N ASN A 36 -1.69 -2.79 3.82
CA ASN A 36 -2.82 -3.71 3.85
C ASN A 36 -2.38 -5.17 4.03
N GLU A 37 -1.30 -5.59 3.36
CA GLU A 37 -0.72 -6.92 3.56
C GLU A 37 -0.19 -7.10 5.00
N LEU A 38 0.49 -6.09 5.54
CA LEU A 38 1.02 -6.12 6.91
C LEU A 38 -0.10 -6.35 7.93
N ILE A 39 -1.15 -5.52 7.90
CA ILE A 39 -2.22 -5.63 8.90
C ILE A 39 -3.04 -6.91 8.74
N THR A 40 -3.16 -7.44 7.51
CA THR A 40 -3.84 -8.71 7.24
C THR A 40 -3.13 -9.86 7.94
N ASP A 41 -1.80 -9.92 7.84
CA ASP A 41 -1.04 -10.98 8.49
C ASP A 41 -0.87 -10.76 9.99
N MET A 42 -0.76 -9.52 10.46
CA MET A 42 -0.77 -9.21 11.90
C MET A 42 -2.09 -9.62 12.55
N GLN A 43 -3.22 -9.50 11.83
CA GLN A 43 -4.51 -9.97 12.30
C GLN A 43 -4.58 -11.51 12.34
N LYS A 44 -4.06 -12.18 11.31
CA LYS A 44 -4.08 -13.64 11.18
C LYS A 44 -3.11 -14.34 12.14
N THR A 45 -1.97 -13.72 12.42
CA THR A 45 -0.88 -14.30 13.22
C THR A 45 -0.33 -13.26 14.18
N PRO A 46 -1.12 -12.84 15.20
CA PRO A 46 -0.77 -11.69 16.04
C PRO A 46 0.46 -11.88 16.92
N ASN A 47 1.02 -13.09 16.97
CA ASN A 47 2.26 -13.46 17.67
C ASN A 47 3.46 -13.65 16.72
N GLY A 48 3.31 -13.34 15.43
CA GLY A 48 4.35 -13.50 14.42
C GLY A 48 5.45 -12.44 14.46
N GLU A 49 6.41 -12.59 13.55
CA GLU A 49 7.47 -11.61 13.31
C GLU A 49 7.26 -10.95 11.94
N PHE A 50 7.24 -9.61 11.92
CA PHE A 50 6.90 -8.79 10.77
C PHE A 50 8.00 -7.77 10.53
N LYS A 51 8.44 -7.56 9.28
CA LYS A 51 9.50 -6.60 8.93
C LYS A 51 9.00 -5.57 7.92
N LEU A 52 9.30 -4.30 8.14
CA LEU A 52 9.00 -3.23 7.18
C LEU A 52 10.11 -3.17 6.13
N GLY A 53 9.77 -3.32 4.86
CA GLY A 53 10.72 -3.17 3.74
C GLY A 53 10.81 -1.75 3.18
N ALA A 54 9.88 -0.89 3.57
CA ALA A 54 9.80 0.53 3.20
C ALA A 54 8.90 1.26 4.19
N ASP A 55 8.86 2.59 4.10
CA ASP A 55 7.83 3.39 4.74
C ASP A 55 6.46 3.05 4.15
N LEU A 56 5.52 2.66 5.02
CA LEU A 56 4.18 2.22 4.61
C LEU A 56 3.15 3.32 4.87
N ASN A 57 2.27 3.56 3.89
CA ASN A 57 1.15 4.49 4.02
C ASN A 57 -0.18 3.74 4.20
N ALA A 58 -1.09 4.31 4.98
CA ALA A 58 -2.42 3.76 5.24
C ALA A 58 -3.56 4.52 4.52
N VAL A 59 -3.23 5.46 3.62
CA VAL A 59 -4.18 6.44 3.04
C VAL A 59 -5.42 5.78 2.42
N ASN A 60 -5.23 4.63 1.76
CA ASN A 60 -6.31 3.91 1.07
C ASN A 60 -6.73 2.62 1.79
N VAL A 61 -6.37 2.48 3.07
CA VAL A 61 -6.71 1.30 3.86
C VAL A 61 -7.83 1.68 4.83
N PRO A 62 -9.07 1.22 4.60
CA PRO A 62 -10.19 1.58 5.46
C PRO A 62 -10.00 0.99 6.87
N THR A 63 -10.22 1.81 7.90
CA THR A 63 -10.25 1.34 9.30
C THR A 63 -11.71 1.28 9.77
N PRO A 64 -12.37 0.11 9.73
CA PRO A 64 -13.74 -0.01 10.25
C PRO A 64 -13.81 0.17 11.77
N ASN A 65 -12.68 0.11 12.46
CA ASN A 65 -12.55 0.22 13.92
C ASN A 65 -11.52 1.30 14.29
N LYS A 66 -11.30 1.53 15.60
CA LYS A 66 -10.25 2.45 16.10
C LYS A 66 -8.83 1.91 15.94
N SER A 67 -8.66 0.71 15.38
CA SER A 67 -7.37 0.09 15.10
C SER A 67 -7.45 -0.75 13.82
N TYR A 68 -6.32 -0.90 13.14
CA TYR A 68 -6.20 -1.76 11.95
C TYR A 68 -6.07 -3.24 12.33
N VAL A 69 -5.35 -3.53 13.42
CA VAL A 69 -5.27 -4.85 14.02
C VAL A 69 -6.16 -4.83 15.27
N THR A 70 -7.23 -5.62 15.25
CA THR A 70 -8.18 -5.74 16.37
C THR A 70 -7.85 -6.91 17.28
N ALA A 71 -7.07 -7.88 16.79
CA ALA A 71 -6.54 -8.95 17.61
C ALA A 71 -5.52 -8.40 18.63
N LYS A 72 -5.40 -9.06 19.79
CA LYS A 72 -4.35 -8.74 20.75
C LYS A 72 -2.99 -9.08 20.13
N PHE A 73 -2.27 -8.05 19.69
CA PHE A 73 -0.94 -8.19 19.12
C PHE A 73 0.10 -8.47 20.21
N THR A 74 0.83 -9.58 20.06
CA THR A 74 1.95 -9.98 20.93
C THR A 74 3.22 -10.32 20.14
N GLY A 75 3.19 -10.07 18.83
CA GLY A 75 4.29 -10.31 17.90
C GLY A 75 5.33 -9.20 17.95
N LYS A 76 6.27 -9.27 17.01
CA LYS A 76 7.33 -8.28 16.84
C LYS A 76 7.23 -7.62 15.48
N LEU A 77 7.31 -6.30 15.47
CA LEU A 77 7.39 -5.50 14.27
C LEU A 77 8.78 -4.86 14.20
N TYR A 78 9.52 -5.18 13.15
CA TYR A 78 10.87 -4.67 12.91
C TYR A 78 10.83 -3.63 11.79
N SER A 79 11.55 -2.53 11.95
CA SER A 79 11.94 -1.69 10.80
C SER A 79 13.28 -2.17 10.28
N GLU A 80 13.45 -2.24 8.96
CA GLU A 80 14.81 -2.25 8.40
C GLU A 80 15.41 -0.85 8.65
N GLY A 81 16.52 -0.82 9.39
CA GLY A 81 17.31 0.36 9.72
C GLY A 81 18.77 -0.02 9.84
#